data_AF-A0A942MJD6-F1
#
_entry.id   AF-A0A942MJD6-F1
#
_cell.length_a   1.000
_cell.length_b   1.000
_cell.length_c   1.000
_cell.angle_alpha   90.00
_cell.angle_beta   90.00
_cell.angle_gamma   90.00
#
_symmetry.space_group_name_H-M   'P 1'
#
loop_
_entity.id
_entity.type
_entity.pdbx_description
1 polymer ?
#
loop_
_entity_poly.entity_id
_entity_poly.type
_entity_poly.pdbx_seq_one_letter_code
_entity_poly.pdbx_strand_id
1 'polypeptide(L)'
;MIISKANVVKFTKKKLQADICRDKMGEARFQELAAFRAGVEGVPSVLRRKYAIDDIPVRGLNRSRLWVSCKIMAYNFKSFFGYCRRCFGAASFTGPKFLFYQ
;
A
#
# COMPACT_ATOMS: atom_id res chain seq x y z
N MET A 1 16.34 54.41 -7.69
CA MET A 1 14.87 54.18 -7.67
C MET A 1 14.65 52.68 -7.66
N ILE A 2 14.29 52.09 -6.52
CA ILE A 2 14.13 50.63 -6.39
C ILE A 2 12.66 50.30 -6.64
N ILE A 3 12.39 49.52 -7.70
CA ILE A 3 11.04 49.07 -8.06
C ILE A 3 10.67 47.91 -7.13
N SER A 4 9.69 48.11 -6.26
CA SER A 4 9.13 47.05 -5.41
C SER A 4 8.26 46.12 -6.25
N LYS A 5 8.51 44.81 -6.18
CA LYS A 5 7.71 43.79 -6.86
C LYS A 5 6.37 43.64 -6.16
N ALA A 6 5.27 43.87 -6.88
CA ALA A 6 3.92 43.64 -6.37
C ALA A 6 3.52 42.17 -6.58
N ASN A 7 3.31 41.42 -5.49
CA ASN A 7 2.78 40.06 -5.54
C ASN A 7 1.24 40.10 -5.51
N VAL A 8 0.61 39.63 -6.59
CA VAL A 8 -0.86 39.51 -6.67
C VAL A 8 -1.28 38.15 -6.10
N VAL A 9 -1.93 38.16 -4.93
CA VAL A 9 -2.47 36.96 -4.30
C VAL A 9 -3.95 36.82 -4.67
N LYS A 10 -4.31 35.71 -5.33
CA LYS A 10 -5.70 35.37 -5.68
C LYS A 10 -6.32 34.47 -4.62
N PHE A 11 -7.32 34.96 -3.91
CA PHE A 11 -8.11 34.20 -2.95
C PHE A 11 -9.34 33.61 -3.62
N THR A 12 -9.53 32.30 -3.48
CA THR A 12 -10.67 31.58 -4.05
C THR A 12 -11.12 30.52 -3.06
N LYS A 13 -12.43 30.30 -2.93
CA LYS A 13 -12.99 29.31 -1.99
C LYS A 13 -12.40 27.90 -2.19
N LYS A 14 -12.14 27.49 -3.43
CA LYS A 14 -11.49 26.21 -3.76
C LYS A 14 -10.06 26.10 -3.21
N LYS A 15 -9.27 27.18 -3.28
CA LYS A 15 -7.92 27.22 -2.71
C LYS A 15 -7.98 27.08 -1.19
N LEU A 16 -8.85 27.85 -0.55
CA LEU A 16 -9.05 27.79 0.90
C LEU A 16 -9.37 26.37 1.38
N GLN A 17 -10.30 25.67 0.72
CA GLN A 17 -10.66 24.30 1.06
C GLN A 17 -9.48 23.33 0.87
N ALA A 18 -8.72 23.47 -0.22
CA ALA A 18 -7.53 22.66 -0.44
C ALA A 18 -6.44 22.89 0.62
N ASP A 19 -6.24 24.14 1.04
CA ASP A 19 -5.26 24.51 2.07
C ASP A 19 -5.69 23.94 3.44
N ILE A 20 -6.97 24.07 3.80
CA ILE A 20 -7.53 23.44 5.02
C ILE A 20 -7.33 21.91 4.98
N CYS A 21 -7.53 21.27 3.82
CA CYS A 21 -7.26 19.84 3.69
C CYS A 21 -5.77 19.52 3.89
N ARG A 22 -4.85 20.34 3.37
CA ARG A 22 -3.40 20.14 3.57
C ARG A 22 -2.98 20.30 5.02
N ASP A 23 -3.53 21.29 5.71
CA ASP A 23 -3.28 21.46 7.14
C ASP A 23 -3.73 20.23 7.94
N LYS A 24 -4.92 19.69 7.61
CA LYS A 24 -5.43 18.46 8.23
C LYS A 24 -4.59 17.22 7.91
N MET A 25 -3.95 17.16 6.73
CA MET A 25 -3.04 16.06 6.36
C MET A 25 -1.76 16.01 7.20
N GLY A 26 -1.38 17.14 7.82
CA GLY A 26 -0.24 17.22 8.74
C GLY A 26 -0.50 16.58 10.10
N GLU A 27 -1.76 16.36 10.48
CA GLU A 27 -2.11 15.75 11.76
C GLU A 27 -1.72 14.27 11.80
N ALA A 28 -1.06 13.85 12.89
CA ALA A 28 -0.63 12.46 13.07
C ALA A 28 -1.79 11.45 12.96
N ARG A 29 -2.95 11.79 13.54
CA ARG A 29 -4.17 10.97 13.45
C ARG A 29 -4.66 10.80 12.02
N PHE A 30 -4.55 11.84 11.18
CA PHE A 30 -4.93 11.75 9.77
C PHE A 30 -3.98 10.81 9.02
N GLN A 31 -2.68 10.91 9.30
CA GLN A 31 -1.67 10.06 8.67
C GLN A 31 -1.84 8.58 9.01
N GLU A 32 -2.13 8.25 10.27
CA GLU A 32 -2.43 6.88 10.70
C GLU A 32 -3.63 6.29 9.96
N LEU A 33 -4.72 7.06 9.87
CA LEU A 33 -5.93 6.64 9.16
C LEU A 33 -5.70 6.51 7.64
N ALA A 34 -4.89 7.40 7.07
CA ALA A 34 -4.52 7.34 5.65
C ALA A 34 -3.65 6.11 5.36
N ALA A 35 -2.67 5.80 6.22
CA ALA A 35 -1.83 4.62 6.09
C ALA A 35 -2.66 3.32 6.21
N PHE A 36 -3.62 3.29 7.12
CA PHE A 36 -4.54 2.16 7.26
C PHE A 36 -5.36 1.95 5.98
N ARG A 37 -5.94 3.01 5.41
CA ARG A 37 -6.66 2.95 4.13
C ARG A 37 -5.79 2.47 2.99
N ALA A 38 -4.59 3.04 2.83
CA ALA A 38 -3.65 2.62 1.80
C ALA A 38 -3.31 1.13 1.92
N GLY A 39 -3.18 0.62 3.15
CA GLY A 39 -3.03 -0.82 3.42
C GLY A 39 -4.23 -1.64 2.92
N VAL A 40 -5.46 -1.25 3.30
CA VAL A 40 -6.69 -1.96 2.92
C VAL A 40 -6.96 -1.92 1.41
N GLU A 41 -6.82 -0.75 0.79
CA GLU A 41 -7.06 -0.52 -0.64
C GLU A 41 -5.95 -1.14 -1.52
N GLY A 42 -4.73 -1.31 -0.97
CA GLY A 42 -3.63 -1.96 -1.65
C GLY A 42 -3.81 -3.48 -1.82
N VAL A 43 -4.50 -4.14 -0.89
CA VAL A 43 -4.74 -5.60 -0.92
C VAL A 43 -5.40 -6.07 -2.23
N PRO A 44 -6.55 -5.52 -2.68
CA PRO A 44 -7.18 -5.97 -3.92
C PRO A 44 -6.29 -5.74 -5.15
N SER A 45 -5.49 -4.66 -5.17
CA SER A 45 -4.54 -4.38 -6.26
C SER A 45 -3.47 -5.47 -6.36
N VAL A 46 -2.87 -5.87 -5.23
CA VAL A 46 -1.85 -6.93 -5.21
C VAL A 46 -2.45 -8.29 -5.58
N LEU A 47 -3.65 -8.59 -5.09
CA LEU A 47 -4.34 -9.83 -5.41
C LEU A 47 -4.66 -9.98 -6.90
N ARG A 48 -5.05 -8.89 -7.56
CA ARG A 48 -5.25 -8.89 -9.02
C ARG A 48 -3.94 -9.09 -9.78
N ARG A 49 -2.89 -8.35 -9.42
CA ARG A 49 -1.61 -8.35 -10.16
C ARG A 49 -0.76 -9.61 -9.96
N LYS A 50 -0.68 -10.12 -8.72
CA LYS A 50 0.22 -11.23 -8.36
C LYS A 50 -0.47 -12.59 -8.28
N TYR A 51 -1.76 -12.60 -7.94
CA TYR A 51 -2.52 -13.82 -7.71
C TYR A 51 -3.64 -14.03 -8.72
N ALA A 52 -3.74 -13.14 -9.73
CA ALA A 52 -4.72 -13.19 -10.82
C ALA A 52 -6.12 -13.54 -10.30
N ILE A 53 -6.62 -12.81 -9.29
CA ILE A 53 -7.92 -13.11 -8.67
C ILE A 53 -9.07 -13.08 -9.69
N ASP A 54 -8.95 -12.30 -10.76
CA ASP A 54 -10.00 -12.20 -11.77
C ASP A 54 -10.05 -13.46 -12.67
N ASP A 55 -8.92 -14.16 -12.83
CA ASP A 55 -8.80 -15.42 -13.58
C ASP A 55 -8.97 -16.62 -12.65
N ILE A 56 -10.21 -16.92 -12.28
CA ILE A 56 -10.56 -18.14 -11.55
C ILE A 56 -11.20 -19.11 -12.54
N PRO A 57 -10.73 -20.36 -12.63
CA PRO A 57 -11.41 -21.38 -13.41
C PRO A 57 -12.76 -21.69 -12.74
N VAL A 58 -13.83 -21.05 -13.20
CA VAL A 58 -15.22 -21.26 -12.70
C VAL A 58 -15.85 -22.53 -13.30
N ARG A 59 -15.21 -23.15 -14.29
CA ARG A 59 -15.74 -24.30 -15.02
C ARG A 59 -15.24 -25.62 -14.41
N GLY A 60 -15.98 -26.19 -13.46
CA GLY A 60 -15.73 -27.53 -12.89
C GLY A 60 -16.46 -27.82 -11.56
N LEU A 61 -16.26 -29.03 -11.02
CA LEU A 61 -16.78 -29.49 -9.71
C LEU A 61 -16.17 -28.75 -8.51
N ASN A 62 -15.02 -28.10 -8.70
CA ASN A 62 -14.29 -27.41 -7.66
C ASN A 62 -14.95 -26.07 -7.29
N ARG A 63 -15.23 -25.89 -6.00
CA ARG A 63 -15.85 -24.66 -5.48
C ARG A 63 -14.88 -23.48 -5.67
N SER A 64 -15.30 -22.47 -6.42
CA SER A 64 -14.60 -21.19 -6.62
C SER A 64 -14.14 -20.53 -5.31
N ARG A 65 -14.88 -20.76 -4.21
CA ARG A 65 -14.53 -20.30 -2.86
C ARG A 65 -13.19 -20.85 -2.35
N LEU A 66 -12.85 -22.10 -2.66
CA LEU A 66 -11.58 -22.70 -2.22
C LEU A 66 -10.39 -21.98 -2.86
N TRP A 67 -10.48 -21.70 -4.16
CA TRP A 67 -9.44 -20.98 -4.91
C TRP A 67 -9.22 -19.57 -4.37
N VAL A 68 -10.30 -18.84 -4.06
CA VAL A 68 -10.22 -17.51 -3.44
C VAL A 68 -9.51 -17.60 -2.08
N SER A 69 -9.93 -18.53 -1.21
CA SER A 69 -9.31 -18.73 0.10
C SER A 69 -7.83 -19.08 -0.01
N CYS A 70 -7.44 -19.98 -0.93
CA CYS A 70 -6.05 -20.34 -1.18
C CYS A 70 -5.21 -19.14 -1.64
N LYS A 71 -5.74 -18.29 -2.53
CA LYS A 71 -5.06 -17.05 -2.98
C LYS A 71 -4.85 -16.07 -1.81
N ILE A 72 -5.86 -15.89 -0.97
CA ILE A 72 -5.77 -15.05 0.24
C ILE A 72 -4.74 -15.62 1.23
N MET A 73 -4.76 -16.94 1.46
CA MET A 73 -3.77 -17.61 2.32
C MET A 73 -2.35 -17.42 1.78
N ALA A 74 -2.13 -17.59 0.47
CA ALA A 74 -0.83 -17.39 -0.15
C ALA A 74 -0.31 -15.95 -0.01
N TYR A 75 -1.21 -14.95 -0.07
CA TYR A 75 -0.88 -13.55 0.23
C TYR A 75 -0.44 -13.38 1.70
N ASN A 76 -1.20 -13.92 2.65
CA ASN A 76 -0.88 -13.82 4.08
C ASN A 76 0.43 -14.54 4.44
N PHE A 77 0.67 -15.73 3.90
CA PHE A 77 1.92 -16.46 4.12
C PHE A 77 3.13 -15.68 3.62
N LYS A 78 3.04 -15.04 2.44
CA LYS A 78 4.13 -14.22 1.90
C LYS A 78 4.48 -13.07 2.84
N SER A 79 3.47 -12.40 3.39
CA SER A 79 3.64 -11.32 4.36
C SER A 79 4.26 -11.83 5.66
N PHE A 80 3.81 -12.99 6.15
CA PHE A 80 4.35 -13.65 7.33
C PHE A 80 5.82 -14.04 7.15
N PHE A 81 6.19 -14.75 6.08
CA PHE A 81 7.58 -15.09 5.81
C PHE A 81 8.47 -13.88 5.55
N GLY A 82 7.92 -12.78 5.02
CA GLY A 82 8.63 -11.51 4.90
C GLY A 82 8.87 -10.84 6.26
N TYR A 83 7.93 -10.96 7.20
CA TYR A 83 8.11 -10.53 8.59
C TYR A 83 9.14 -11.40 9.31
N CYS A 84 9.00 -12.73 9.25
CA CYS A 84 9.97 -13.65 9.82
C CYS A 84 11.38 -13.39 9.28
N ARG A 85 11.57 -13.19 7.98
CA ARG A 85 12.89 -12.83 7.42
C ARG A 85 13.47 -11.53 7.97
N ARG A 86 12.64 -10.53 8.29
CA ARG A 86 13.11 -9.27 8.89
C ARG A 86 13.44 -9.41 10.37
N CYS A 87 12.60 -10.12 11.12
CA CYS A 87 12.81 -10.32 12.56
C CYS A 87 13.93 -11.33 12.85
N PHE A 88 14.00 -12.44 12.11
CA PHE A 88 15.03 -13.47 12.29
C PHE A 88 16.31 -13.16 11.51
N GLY A 89 16.24 -12.50 10.36
CA GLY A 89 17.43 -12.12 9.58
C GLY A 89 18.27 -11.01 10.22
N ALA A 90 17.70 -10.21 11.14
CA ALA A 90 18.46 -9.27 11.95
C ALA A 90 19.25 -9.94 13.10
N ALA A 91 18.90 -11.19 13.46
CA ALA A 91 19.59 -11.97 14.49
C ALA A 91 20.68 -12.90 13.91
N SER A 92 20.96 -12.87 12.61
CA SER A 92 21.85 -13.85 11.96
C SER A 92 22.66 -13.21 10.83
N PHE A 93 23.64 -12.37 11.18
CA PHE A 93 24.72 -12.03 10.26
C PHE A 93 25.83 -13.11 10.34
N THR A 94 25.50 -14.36 9.98
CA THR A 94 26.47 -15.44 9.69
C THR A 94 25.78 -16.54 8.87
N GLY A 95 25.74 -16.42 7.53
CA GLY A 95 25.29 -17.50 6.66
C GLY A 95 24.96 -17.03 5.23
N PRO A 96 25.29 -17.81 4.18
CA PRO A 96 25.50 -17.29 2.83
C PRO A 96 24.19 -16.85 2.16
N LYS A 97 24.29 -15.72 1.45
CA LYS A 97 23.26 -15.19 0.55
C LYS A 97 23.00 -16.20 -0.57
N PHE A 98 21.97 -17.04 -0.41
CA PHE A 98 21.45 -17.81 -1.54
C PHE A 98 20.56 -16.89 -2.39
N LEU A 99 21.09 -16.59 -3.58
CA LEU A 99 20.39 -16.00 -4.72
C LEU A 99 19.04 -16.70 -4.93
N PHE A 100 17.96 -15.93 -4.95
CA PHE A 100 16.83 -16.21 -5.84
C PHE A 100 16.10 -14.90 -6.14
N TYR A 101 16.52 -14.26 -7.24
CA TYR A 101 15.70 -13.39 -8.06
C TYR A 101 16.28 -13.42 -9.48
N GLN A 102 15.67 -14.25 -10.34
CA GLN A 102 15.44 -13.86 -11.73
C GLN A 102 14.00 -13.34 -11.78
#